data_AF-A0A5B1M5G4-F1
#
_entry.id   AF-A0A5B1M5G4-F1
#
_cell.length_a   1.000
_cell.length_b   1.000
_cell.length_c   1.000
_cell.angle_alpha   90.00
_cell.angle_beta   90.00
_cell.angle_gamma   90.00
#
_symmetry.space_group_name_H-M   'P 1'
#
loop_
_entity.id
_entity.type
_entity.pdbx_description
1 polymer ?
#
loop_
_entity_poly.entity_id
_entity_poly.type
_entity_poly.pdbx_seq_one_letter_code
_entity_poly.pdbx_strand_id
1 'polypeptide(L)'
;MDHNPINVNAGVAASTMAAAHRRDHEHGRAGETCHPHVVEVVHLGVRAVCVCHDCRLDSGFLPRREAEVLAAGHRDLTRETSVRLCTA
;
A
#
# COMPACT_ATOMS: atom_id res chain seq x y z
N MET A 1 12.80 30.89 -10.33
CA MET A 1 12.01 29.88 -9.61
C MET A 1 12.37 28.53 -10.20
N ASP A 2 13.52 28.03 -9.81
CA ASP A 2 14.09 26.75 -10.22
C ASP A 2 13.18 25.64 -9.70
N HIS A 3 12.29 25.17 -10.56
CA HIS A 3 11.47 23.99 -10.31
C HIS A 3 12.41 22.80 -10.37
N ASN A 4 13.01 22.44 -9.24
CA ASN A 4 13.79 21.21 -9.11
C ASN A 4 12.83 20.02 -9.32
N PRO A 5 12.90 19.32 -10.47
CA PRO A 5 11.93 18.28 -10.82
C PRO A 5 11.98 17.08 -9.87
N ILE A 6 13.07 16.94 -9.10
CA ILE A 6 13.27 15.84 -8.14
C ILE A 6 12.35 15.99 -6.90
N ASN A 7 11.94 17.22 -6.55
CA ASN A 7 11.08 17.45 -5.38
C ASN A 7 9.58 17.17 -5.68
N VAL A 8 9.14 17.46 -6.92
CA VAL A 8 7.73 17.30 -7.30
C VAL A 8 7.32 15.82 -7.28
N ASN A 9 8.18 14.92 -7.79
CA ASN A 9 7.89 13.49 -7.82
C ASN A 9 7.80 12.88 -6.41
N ALA A 10 8.67 13.30 -5.50
CA ALA A 10 8.63 12.88 -4.10
C ALA A 10 7.36 13.39 -3.40
N GLY A 11 6.96 14.64 -3.66
CA GLY A 11 5.73 15.22 -3.13
C GLY A 11 4.47 14.52 -3.65
N VAL A 12 4.42 14.18 -4.94
CA VAL A 12 3.31 13.43 -5.55
C VAL A 12 3.25 12.01 -4.98
N ALA A 13 4.38 11.32 -4.86
CA ALA A 13 4.47 10.01 -4.25
C ALA A 13 3.95 10.02 -2.80
N ALA A 14 4.46 10.93 -1.97
CA ALA A 14 4.02 11.08 -0.57
C ALA A 14 2.52 11.44 -0.48
N SER A 15 2.05 12.35 -1.32
CA SER A 15 0.62 12.75 -1.34
C SER A 15 -0.27 11.59 -1.78
N THR A 16 0.17 10.79 -2.74
CA THR A 16 -0.56 9.62 -3.23
C THR A 16 -0.61 8.56 -2.14
N MET A 17 0.49 8.31 -1.43
CA MET A 17 0.53 7.36 -0.31
C MET A 17 -0.34 7.83 0.86
N ALA A 18 -0.26 9.10 1.24
CA ALA A 18 -1.14 9.66 2.26
C ALA A 18 -2.62 9.63 1.84
N ALA A 19 -2.92 9.74 0.54
CA ALA A 19 -4.27 9.55 0.03
C ALA A 19 -4.67 8.07 0.09
N ALA A 20 -3.80 7.14 -0.30
CA ALA A 20 -4.06 5.71 -0.26
C ALA A 20 -4.35 5.24 1.17
N HIS A 21 -3.49 5.56 2.13
CA HIS A 21 -3.71 5.23 3.55
C HIS A 21 -4.95 5.90 4.15
N ARG A 22 -5.39 7.05 3.62
CA ARG A 22 -6.63 7.72 4.04
C ARG A 22 -7.88 7.20 3.34
N ARG A 23 -7.74 6.44 2.26
CA ARG A 23 -8.88 5.93 1.51
C ARG A 23 -9.65 4.87 2.29
N ASP A 24 -9.07 4.24 3.31
CA ASP A 24 -9.59 2.96 3.74
C ASP A 24 -10.17 2.84 5.15
N HIS A 25 -11.30 2.14 5.11
CA HIS A 25 -12.10 1.38 6.07
C HIS A 25 -12.13 1.79 7.56
N GLU A 26 -13.28 2.33 7.98
CA GLU A 26 -13.65 2.42 9.39
C GLU A 26 -14.12 1.04 9.88
N HIS A 27 -13.23 0.28 10.50
CA HIS A 27 -13.66 -0.85 11.33
C HIS A 27 -14.43 -0.30 12.52
N GLY A 28 -15.71 -0.65 12.65
CA GLY A 28 -16.58 -0.20 13.76
C GLY A 28 -16.09 -0.60 15.16
N ARG A 29 -15.02 -1.40 15.26
CA ARG A 29 -14.31 -1.73 16.49
C ARG A 29 -12.81 -1.67 16.24
N ALA A 30 -12.12 -0.79 16.97
CA ALA A 30 -10.67 -0.73 16.96
C ALA A 30 -10.08 -2.07 17.43
N GLY A 31 -9.59 -2.89 16.50
CA GLY A 31 -8.91 -4.16 16.80
C GLY A 31 -9.35 -5.37 15.97
N GLU A 32 -10.42 -5.28 15.19
CA GLU A 32 -10.79 -6.35 14.25
C GLU A 32 -9.97 -6.20 12.96
N THR A 33 -9.33 -7.29 12.54
CA THR A 33 -8.61 -7.37 11.26
C THR A 33 -9.53 -8.07 10.27
N CYS A 34 -9.71 -7.52 9.06
CA CYS A 34 -10.51 -8.19 8.04
C CYS A 34 -9.77 -9.42 7.49
N HIS A 35 -10.49 -10.50 7.20
CA HIS A 35 -9.92 -11.66 6.49
C HIS A 35 -10.75 -11.92 5.22
N PRO A 36 -10.14 -11.86 4.02
CA PRO A 36 -8.77 -11.39 3.75
C PRO A 36 -8.57 -9.90 4.10
N HIS A 37 -7.32 -9.51 4.37
CA HIS A 37 -7.00 -8.08 4.54
C HIS A 37 -7.33 -7.31 3.24
N VAL A 38 -7.68 -6.04 3.39
CA VAL A 38 -7.85 -5.10 2.28
C VAL A 38 -6.47 -4.64 1.82
N VAL A 39 -6.14 -5.01 0.58
CA VAL A 39 -4.84 -4.73 -0.05
C VAL A 39 -5.04 -4.03 -1.37
N GLU A 40 -4.38 -2.91 -1.57
CA GLU A 40 -4.39 -2.09 -2.79
C GLU A 40 -3.01 -2.05 -3.45
N VAL A 41 -2.97 -1.97 -4.79
CA VAL A 41 -1.73 -1.69 -5.53
C VAL A 41 -1.83 -0.32 -6.18
N VAL A 42 -1.07 0.62 -5.65
CA VAL A 42 -1.04 2.01 -6.11
C VAL A 42 0.04 2.15 -7.18
N HIS A 43 -0.36 2.53 -8.38
CA HIS A 43 0.55 2.66 -9.52
C HIS A 43 1.03 4.11 -9.68
N LEU A 44 2.34 4.29 -9.85
CA LEU A 44 2.98 5.58 -10.10
C LEU A 44 4.02 5.43 -11.23
N GLY A 45 3.55 5.56 -12.46
CA GLY A 45 4.37 5.30 -13.65
C GLY A 45 4.78 3.83 -13.74
N VAL A 46 6.09 3.56 -13.81
CA VAL A 46 6.65 2.20 -13.93
C VAL A 46 6.80 1.48 -12.58
N ARG A 47 6.59 2.20 -11.47
CA ARG A 47 6.67 1.66 -10.11
C ARG A 47 5.26 1.55 -9.51
N ALA A 48 5.13 0.69 -8.52
CA ALA A 48 3.90 0.55 -7.76
C ALA A 48 4.20 0.27 -6.29
N VAL A 49 3.21 0.51 -5.44
CA VAL A 49 3.26 0.26 -4.00
C VAL A 49 2.13 -0.68 -3.63
N CYS A 50 2.44 -1.74 -2.89
CA CYS A 50 1.45 -2.58 -2.22
C CYS A 50 1.10 -1.93 -0.88
N VAL A 51 -0.16 -1.60 -0.66
CA VAL A 51 -0.68 -1.01 0.59
C VAL A 51 -1.63 -2.00 1.22
N CYS A 52 -1.41 -2.33 2.49
CA CYS A 52 -2.37 -3.09 3.29
C CYS A 52 -2.95 -2.18 4.37
N HIS A 53 -4.26 -1.99 4.31
CA HIS A 53 -4.96 -1.03 5.17
C HIS A 53 -5.19 -1.59 6.58
N ASP A 54 -5.40 -2.91 6.72
CA ASP A 54 -5.48 -3.60 8.01
C ASP A 54 -4.16 -3.58 8.76
N CYS A 55 -3.04 -3.84 8.06
CA CYS A 55 -1.71 -3.78 8.63
C CYS A 55 -1.20 -2.34 8.84
N ARG A 56 -1.85 -1.37 8.18
CA ARG A 56 -1.41 0.03 8.09
C ARG A 56 0.04 0.14 7.63
N LEU A 57 0.39 -0.67 6.64
CA LEU A 57 1.74 -0.84 6.12
C LEU A 57 1.73 -0.78 4.60
N ASP A 58 2.82 -0.29 4.04
CA ASP A 58 3.07 -0.30 2.61
C ASP A 58 4.46 -0.82 2.27
N SER A 59 4.61 -1.36 1.07
CA SER A 59 5.86 -1.98 0.61
C SER A 59 6.94 -0.98 0.22
N GLY A 60 6.65 0.32 0.21
CA GLY A 60 7.39 1.28 -0.60
C GLY A 60 7.27 1.01 -2.10
N PHE A 61 7.96 1.82 -2.91
CA PHE A 61 7.92 1.73 -4.37
C PHE A 61 8.73 0.55 -4.88
N LEU A 62 8.05 -0.45 -5.42
CA LEU A 62 8.65 -1.61 -6.10
C LEU A 62 8.44 -1.52 -7.62
N PRO A 63 9.14 -2.32 -8.42
CA PRO A 63 8.71 -2.62 -9.78
C PRO A 63 7.26 -3.11 -9.78
N ARG A 64 6.46 -2.67 -10.77
CA ARG A 64 5.01 -2.95 -10.81
C ARG A 64 4.65 -4.42 -10.55
N ARG A 65 5.34 -5.34 -11.25
CA ARG A 65 5.10 -6.77 -11.14
C ARG A 65 5.37 -7.30 -9.72
N GLU A 66 6.38 -6.78 -9.05
CA GLU A 66 6.72 -7.20 -7.68
C GLU A 66 5.67 -6.73 -6.68
N ALA A 67 5.19 -5.48 -6.81
CA ALA A 67 4.09 -4.97 -5.97
C ALA A 67 2.79 -5.77 -6.18
N GLU A 68 2.46 -6.12 -7.43
CA GLU A 68 1.30 -6.95 -7.78
C GLU A 68 1.41 -8.36 -7.17
N VAL A 69 2.58 -9.00 -7.27
CA VAL A 69 2.85 -10.33 -6.68
C VAL A 69 2.78 -10.28 -5.16
N LEU A 70 3.37 -9.27 -4.54
CA LEU A 70 3.35 -9.11 -3.08
C LEU A 70 1.91 -8.90 -2.58
N ALA A 71 1.12 -8.09 -3.28
CA ALA A 71 -0.29 -7.87 -2.93
C ALA A 71 -1.12 -9.15 -3.05
N ALA A 72 -0.93 -9.93 -4.13
CA ALA A 72 -1.61 -11.22 -4.28
C ALA A 72 -1.22 -12.19 -3.17
N GLY A 73 0.08 -12.33 -2.90
CA GLY A 73 0.58 -13.19 -1.83
C GLY A 73 0.06 -12.78 -0.45
N HIS A 74 0.02 -11.48 -0.15
CA HIS A 74 -0.50 -10.98 1.13
C HIS A 74 -2.01 -11.22 1.28
N ARG A 75 -2.80 -11.04 0.22
CA ARG A 75 -4.23 -11.41 0.24
C ARG A 75 -4.42 -12.89 0.51
N ASP A 76 -3.65 -13.75 -0.17
CA ASP A 76 -3.74 -15.21 0.01
C ASP A 76 -3.34 -15.63 1.43
N LEU A 77 -2.25 -15.08 1.96
CA LEU A 77 -1.80 -15.31 3.34
C LEU A 77 -2.83 -14.87 4.38
N THR A 78 -3.59 -13.82 4.07
CA THR A 78 -4.53 -13.22 5.04
C THR A 78 -5.95 -13.76 4.93
N ARG A 79 -6.22 -14.72 4.04
CA ARG A 79 -7.57 -15.26 3.80
C ARG A 79 -8.27 -15.77 5.05
N GLU A 80 -7.53 -16.35 5.98
CA GLU A 80 -8.09 -16.99 7.18
C GLU A 80 -7.38 -16.58 8.47
N THR A 81 -6.36 -15.72 8.37
CA THR A 81 -5.55 -15.30 9.53
C THR A 81 -4.97 -13.92 9.32
N SER A 82 -4.67 -13.20 10.40
CA SER A 82 -3.98 -11.92 10.31
C SER A 82 -2.47 -12.15 10.25
N VAL A 83 -1.81 -11.58 9.24
CA VAL A 83 -0.35 -11.51 9.11
C VAL A 83 0.09 -10.10 8.74
N ARG A 84 1.31 -9.71 9.08
CA ARG A 84 1.86 -8.40 8.69
C ARG A 84 2.40 -8.43 7.28
N LEU A 85 2.20 -7.34 6.54
CA LEU A 85 2.83 -7.13 5.25
C LEU A 85 4.35 -6.97 5.46
N CYS A 86 5.14 -7.82 4.81
CA CYS A 86 6.60 -7.70 4.77
C CYS A 86 6.99 -6.99 3.47
N THR A 87 7.86 -5.98 3.57
CA THR A 87 8.49 -5.38 2.40
C THR A 87 9.49 -6.38 1.82
N ALA A 88 9.49 -6.58 0.49
CA ALA A 88 10.53 -7.33 -0.20
C ALA A 88 11.86 -6.57 -0.19
#